data_AF-A0A432TYA8-F1
#
_entry.id   AF-A0A432TYA8-F1
#
_cell.length_a   1.000
_cell.length_b   1.000
_cell.length_c   1.000
_cell.angle_alpha   90.00
_cell.angle_beta   90.00
_cell.angle_gamma   90.00
#
_symmetry.space_group_name_H-M   'P 1'
#
loop_
_entity.id
_entity.type
_entity.pdbx_description
1 polymer ?
#
loop_
_entity_poly.entity_id
_entity_poly.type
_entity_poly.pdbx_seq_one_letter_code
_entity_poly.pdbx_strand_id
1 'polypeptide(L)'
;MKKIIALLFLLLVKNALAEWPHENISQAVFSKSIENRAPIEIVTEVDDSLGKIYFFTNIRNLTGDKITHRWLYKGKVKAQISFDIKGKRWRVWSSKNLWHTWTGQWKVEVVNQQNELLLTKIFEFRKASL
;
A
#
# COMPACT_ATOMS: atom_id res chain seq x y z
N MET A 1 34.27 -1.54 -44.70
CA MET A 1 34.09 -0.35 -43.83
C MET A 1 32.59 -0.12 -43.63
N LYS A 2 32.10 -0.23 -42.37
CA LYS A 2 31.11 0.66 -41.71
C LYS A 2 29.81 0.99 -42.50
N LYS A 3 28.56 0.73 -42.06
CA LYS A 3 27.95 0.56 -40.72
C LYS A 3 26.54 -0.08 -40.82
N ILE A 4 26.28 -1.06 -39.96
CA ILE A 4 25.15 -1.19 -39.02
C ILE A 4 23.73 -1.18 -39.60
N ILE A 5 23.16 -2.39 -39.72
CA ILE A 5 21.72 -2.65 -39.68
C ILE A 5 21.26 -2.36 -38.24
N ALA A 6 20.58 -1.23 -38.02
CA ALA A 6 19.95 -0.95 -36.74
C ALA A 6 18.56 -1.60 -36.70
N LEU A 7 18.55 -2.90 -36.42
CA LEU A 7 17.36 -3.58 -35.89
C LEU A 7 17.35 -3.31 -34.38
N LEU A 8 16.74 -2.22 -33.94
CA LEU A 8 16.60 -1.94 -32.51
C LEU A 8 15.21 -1.41 -32.19
N PHE A 9 14.38 -2.33 -31.69
CA PHE A 9 13.51 -2.11 -30.53
C PHE A 9 12.71 -0.80 -30.56
N LEU A 10 11.54 -0.84 -31.20
CA LEU A 10 10.45 0.04 -30.77
C LEU A 10 10.04 -0.45 -29.37
N LEU A 11 10.76 0.03 -28.35
CA LEU A 11 10.36 -0.10 -26.96
C LEU A 11 8.91 0.35 -26.88
N LEU A 12 8.03 -0.60 -26.55
CA LEU A 12 6.76 -0.32 -25.92
C LEU A 12 7.08 0.57 -24.71
N VAL A 13 6.98 1.88 -24.89
CA VAL A 13 6.82 2.80 -23.77
C VAL A 13 5.42 2.50 -23.25
N LYS A 14 5.31 1.46 -22.43
CA LYS A 14 4.18 1.29 -21.53
C LYS A 14 4.30 2.47 -20.59
N ASN A 15 3.65 3.57 -20.98
CA ASN A 15 3.48 4.74 -20.16
C ASN A 15 3.13 4.24 -18.77
N ALA A 16 3.88 4.74 -17.78
CA ALA A 16 3.50 4.68 -16.39
C ALA A 16 2.20 5.47 -16.25
N LEU A 17 1.09 4.87 -16.70
CA LEU A 17 -0.24 5.26 -16.30
C LEU A 17 -0.21 5.03 -14.80
N ALA A 18 -0.29 6.11 -14.03
CA ALA A 18 -0.51 6.05 -12.60
C ALA A 18 -1.57 4.97 -12.37
N GLU A 19 -1.10 3.84 -11.83
CA GLU A 19 -1.86 2.61 -11.76
C GLU A 19 -3.09 2.95 -10.93
N TRP A 20 -4.23 3.06 -11.62
CA TRP A 20 -5.52 3.12 -10.95
C TRP A 20 -5.51 2.00 -9.93
N PRO A 21 -6.07 2.20 -8.72
CA PRO A 21 -5.96 1.18 -7.70
C PRO A 21 -6.44 -0.13 -8.33
N HIS A 22 -5.63 -1.17 -8.14
CA HIS A 22 -5.80 -2.50 -8.72
C HIS A 22 -7.27 -2.82 -8.95
N GLU A 23 -7.67 -3.46 -10.05
CA GLU A 23 -9.09 -3.69 -10.39
C GLU A 23 -9.92 -4.29 -9.23
N ASN A 24 -9.26 -5.06 -8.36
CA ASN A 24 -9.82 -5.69 -7.17
C ASN A 24 -9.73 -4.86 -5.88
N ILE A 25 -9.21 -3.64 -5.89
CA ILE A 25 -9.05 -2.76 -4.74
C ILE A 25 -9.64 -1.40 -5.09
N SER A 26 -10.79 -1.10 -4.50
CA SER A 26 -11.52 0.14 -4.79
C SER A 26 -11.12 1.33 -3.94
N GLN A 27 -10.43 1.08 -2.83
CA GLN A 27 -9.90 2.12 -1.95
C GLN A 27 -8.74 1.52 -1.15
N ALA A 28 -7.69 2.31 -0.99
CA ALA A 28 -6.53 1.96 -0.18
C ALA A 28 -5.91 3.25 0.38
N VAL A 29 -6.13 3.50 1.67
CA VAL A 29 -5.81 4.78 2.32
C VAL A 29 -5.24 4.57 3.70
N PHE A 30 -4.38 5.48 4.12
CA PHE A 30 -4.01 5.61 5.52
C PHE A 30 -5.00 6.52 6.23
N SER A 31 -5.24 6.24 7.50
CA SER A 31 -6.17 7.01 8.31
C SER A 31 -5.71 7.06 9.76
N LYS A 32 -6.10 8.10 10.49
CA LYS A 32 -5.81 8.19 11.93
C LYS A 32 -6.72 7.29 12.76
N SER A 33 -7.93 7.01 12.28
CA SER A 33 -8.86 6.10 12.94
C SER A 33 -9.75 5.34 11.94
N ILE A 34 -10.46 4.34 12.44
CA ILE A 34 -11.48 3.56 11.74
C ILE A 34 -12.76 3.62 12.58
N GLU A 35 -13.83 4.18 12.00
CA GLU A 35 -15.15 4.27 12.64
C GLU A 35 -16.20 3.66 11.73
N ASN A 36 -17.13 2.88 12.29
CA ASN A 36 -18.18 2.21 11.50
C ASN A 36 -17.63 1.43 10.28
N ARG A 37 -16.44 0.83 10.46
CA ARG A 37 -15.67 0.11 9.42
C ARG A 37 -15.26 0.98 8.23
N ALA A 38 -15.13 2.29 8.42
CA ALA A 38 -14.69 3.25 7.43
C ALA A 38 -13.48 4.05 7.94
N PRO A 39 -12.51 4.41 7.08
CA PRO A 39 -11.41 5.27 7.46
C PRO A 39 -11.91 6.70 7.69
N ILE A 40 -11.50 7.30 8.80
CA ILE A 40 -11.70 8.72 9.09
C ILE A 40 -10.35 9.42 9.25
N GLU A 41 -10.31 10.71 8.93
CA GLU A 41 -9.07 11.49 8.90
C GLU A 41 -8.01 10.82 8.01
N ILE A 42 -8.32 10.74 6.72
CA ILE A 42 -7.42 10.17 5.71
C ILE A 42 -6.18 11.05 5.60
N VAL A 43 -5.01 10.42 5.62
CA VAL A 43 -3.71 11.10 5.66
C VAL A 43 -2.72 10.46 4.71
N THR A 44 -1.74 11.24 4.27
CA THR A 44 -0.52 10.77 3.59
C THR A 44 0.75 11.14 4.35
N GLU A 45 0.61 11.96 5.39
CA GLU A 45 1.69 12.40 6.27
C GLU A 45 1.16 12.45 7.70
N VAL A 46 1.98 12.02 8.66
CA VAL A 46 1.67 12.06 10.09
C VAL A 46 2.95 12.39 10.87
N ASP A 47 2.80 12.97 12.06
CA ASP A 47 3.91 13.21 12.98
C ASP A 47 3.90 12.22 14.16
N ASP A 48 4.97 12.24 14.96
CA ASP A 48 5.19 11.34 16.08
C ASP A 48 4.29 11.55 17.30
N SER A 49 3.36 12.51 17.26
CA SER A 49 2.27 12.61 18.23
C SER A 49 1.14 11.60 17.99
N LEU A 50 0.97 11.10 16.75
CA LEU A 50 -0.17 10.25 16.39
C LEU A 50 -0.16 8.89 17.12
N GLY A 51 1.03 8.32 17.36
CA GLY A 51 1.23 7.02 18.01
C GLY A 51 0.81 5.79 17.20
N LYS A 52 -0.35 5.80 16.54
CA LYS A 52 -0.89 4.68 15.75
C LYS A 52 -1.54 5.16 14.45
N ILE A 53 -1.20 4.51 13.35
CA ILE A 53 -1.82 4.73 12.04
C ILE A 53 -2.55 3.46 11.58
N TYR A 54 -3.62 3.63 10.81
CA TYR A 54 -4.37 2.56 10.17
C TYR A 54 -4.13 2.58 8.66
N PHE A 55 -4.15 1.39 8.06
CA PHE A 55 -4.21 1.23 6.61
C PHE A 55 -5.43 0.41 6.27
N PHE A 56 -6.35 1.05 5.55
CA PHE A 56 -7.66 0.51 5.17
C PHE A 56 -7.66 0.13 3.70
N THR A 57 -8.25 -1.03 3.37
CA THR A 57 -8.53 -1.43 2.00
C THR A 57 -9.97 -1.91 1.81
N ASN A 58 -10.57 -1.55 0.68
CA ASN A 58 -11.90 -2.00 0.25
C ASN A 58 -11.75 -2.89 -1.00
N ILE A 59 -11.73 -4.20 -0.75
CA ILE A 59 -11.45 -5.26 -1.70
C ILE A 59 -12.71 -5.64 -2.48
N ARG A 60 -12.55 -6.03 -3.74
CA ARG A 60 -13.58 -6.49 -4.68
C ARG A 60 -13.13 -7.74 -5.40
N ASN A 61 -14.04 -8.68 -5.63
CA ASN A 61 -13.86 -9.84 -6.52
C ASN A 61 -12.69 -10.77 -6.17
N LEU A 62 -12.24 -10.81 -4.90
CA LEU A 62 -11.20 -11.73 -4.40
C LEU A 62 -11.76 -12.71 -3.37
N THR A 63 -13.01 -13.12 -3.50
CA THR A 63 -13.63 -14.10 -2.60
C THR A 63 -12.85 -15.42 -2.62
N GLY A 64 -12.52 -15.95 -1.45
CA GLY A 64 -11.72 -17.16 -1.29
C GLY A 64 -10.21 -16.92 -1.29
N ASP A 65 -9.76 -15.71 -1.63
CA ASP A 65 -8.36 -15.32 -1.56
C ASP A 65 -7.97 -14.85 -0.15
N LYS A 66 -6.66 -14.75 0.10
CA LYS A 66 -6.06 -14.16 1.28
C LYS A 66 -5.23 -12.96 0.88
N ILE A 67 -5.54 -11.82 1.49
CA ILE A 67 -4.84 -10.56 1.24
C ILE A 67 -3.98 -10.21 2.44
N THR A 68 -2.74 -9.79 2.20
CA THR A 68 -1.79 -9.42 3.24
C THR A 68 -1.39 -7.95 3.09
N HIS A 69 -1.56 -7.19 4.16
CA HIS A 69 -0.92 -5.89 4.33
C HIS A 69 0.50 -6.10 4.86
N ARG A 70 1.51 -5.84 4.03
CA ARG A 70 2.93 -5.94 4.37
C ARG A 70 3.47 -4.53 4.61
N TRP A 71 3.81 -4.22 5.86
CA TRP A 71 4.36 -2.93 6.28
C TRP A 71 5.87 -2.95 6.16
N LEU A 72 6.45 -1.94 5.49
CA LEU A 72 7.88 -1.79 5.26
C LEU A 72 8.36 -0.43 5.75
N TYR A 73 9.54 -0.45 6.39
CA TYR A 73 10.29 0.75 6.77
C TYR A 73 11.75 0.55 6.40
N LYS A 74 12.32 1.51 5.66
CA LYS A 74 13.70 1.45 5.13
C LYS A 74 13.98 0.12 4.40
N GLY A 75 13.05 -0.29 3.53
CA GLY A 75 13.14 -1.52 2.75
C GLY A 75 12.97 -2.83 3.54
N LYS A 76 12.84 -2.78 4.87
CA LYS A 76 12.68 -3.96 5.72
C LYS A 76 11.22 -4.16 6.09
N VAL A 77 10.73 -5.39 5.98
CA VAL A 77 9.41 -5.78 6.48
C VAL A 77 9.37 -5.63 7.99
N LYS A 78 8.38 -4.90 8.50
CA LYS A 78 8.16 -4.65 9.94
C LYS A 78 6.93 -5.37 10.47
N ALA A 79 5.95 -5.64 9.62
CA ALA A 79 4.77 -6.43 9.97
C ALA A 79 4.11 -6.99 8.71
N GLN A 80 3.42 -8.12 8.86
CA GLN A 80 2.54 -8.70 7.86
C GLN A 80 1.23 -9.09 8.54
N ILE A 81 0.11 -8.62 7.99
CA ILE A 81 -1.22 -8.89 8.53
C ILE A 81 -2.08 -9.43 7.39
N SER A 82 -2.54 -10.67 7.51
CA SER A 82 -3.33 -11.35 6.49
C SER A 82 -4.82 -11.39 6.85
N PHE A 83 -5.66 -11.36 5.82
CA PHE A 83 -7.12 -11.38 5.92
C PHE A 83 -7.70 -12.38 4.92
N ASP A 84 -8.53 -13.29 5.39
CA ASP A 84 -9.30 -14.19 4.52
C ASP A 84 -10.52 -13.45 3.98
N ILE A 85 -10.65 -13.39 2.65
CA ILE A 85 -11.69 -12.62 1.97
C ILE A 85 -12.89 -13.52 1.71
N LYS A 86 -13.99 -13.29 2.45
CA LYS A 86 -15.16 -14.20 2.45
C LYS A 86 -16.34 -13.69 1.63
N GLY A 87 -16.18 -12.64 0.83
CA GLY A 87 -17.27 -12.12 0.01
C GLY A 87 -16.81 -11.18 -1.11
N LYS A 88 -17.73 -10.93 -2.06
CA LYS A 88 -17.47 -10.15 -3.29
C LYS A 88 -16.95 -8.73 -3.03
N ARG A 89 -17.33 -8.14 -1.89
CA ARG A 89 -16.79 -6.88 -1.38
C ARG A 89 -16.40 -7.09 0.07
N TRP A 90 -15.17 -6.74 0.43
CA TRP A 90 -14.66 -6.95 1.78
C TRP A 90 -13.81 -5.77 2.23
N ARG A 91 -14.12 -5.22 3.41
CA ARG A 91 -13.37 -4.13 4.02
C ARG A 91 -12.45 -4.69 5.10
N VAL A 92 -11.16 -4.41 4.99
CA VAL A 92 -10.15 -4.82 5.97
C VAL A 92 -9.28 -3.63 6.35
N TRP A 93 -8.66 -3.71 7.52
CA TRP A 93 -7.68 -2.75 7.96
C TRP A 93 -6.66 -3.42 8.87
N SER A 94 -5.42 -2.97 8.77
CA SER A 94 -4.37 -3.26 9.74
C SER A 94 -3.90 -1.95 10.35
N SER A 95 -3.29 -2.00 11.53
CA SER A 95 -2.70 -0.82 12.15
C SER A 95 -1.24 -1.04 12.49
N LYS A 96 -0.54 0.08 12.72
CA LYS A 96 0.86 0.06 13.10
C LYS A 96 1.12 1.14 14.14
N ASN A 97 1.67 0.75 15.28
CA ASN A 97 2.24 1.68 16.24
C ASN A 97 3.54 2.26 15.67
N LEU A 98 3.64 3.58 15.64
CA LEU A 98 4.77 4.33 15.09
C LEU A 98 5.62 4.88 16.23
N TRP A 99 6.84 4.35 16.35
CA TRP A 99 7.79 4.78 17.35
C TRP A 99 8.54 6.00 16.85
N HIS A 100 8.76 6.98 17.72
CA HIS A 100 9.38 8.27 17.37
C HIS A 100 10.77 8.16 16.71
N THR A 101 11.45 7.03 16.77
CA THR A 101 12.75 6.76 16.11
C THR A 101 12.62 6.23 14.68
N TRP A 102 11.41 5.89 14.23
CA TRP A 102 11.15 5.32 12.92
C TRP A 102 10.60 6.33 11.91
N THR A 103 11.03 7.58 12.01
CA THR A 103 10.66 8.65 11.09
C THR A 103 11.21 8.42 9.68
N GLY A 104 10.56 9.06 8.71
CA GLY A 104 10.78 8.93 7.27
C GLY A 104 9.67 8.15 6.58
N GLN A 105 9.97 7.73 5.36
CA GLN A 105 9.01 7.08 4.49
C GLN A 105 8.67 5.66 4.97
N TRP A 106 7.36 5.40 5.04
CA TRP A 106 6.81 4.07 5.24
C TRP A 106 6.04 3.62 4.01
N LYS A 107 6.06 2.32 3.78
CA LYS A 107 5.36 1.68 2.67
C LYS A 107 4.46 0.57 3.20
N VAL A 108 3.28 0.44 2.62
CA VAL A 108 2.44 -0.75 2.76
C VAL A 108 2.21 -1.34 1.38
N GLU A 109 2.58 -2.60 1.24
CA GLU A 109 2.28 -3.42 0.08
C GLU A 109 1.04 -4.27 0.38
N VAL A 110 0.14 -4.37 -0.58
CA VAL A 110 -0.98 -5.30 -0.57
C VAL A 110 -0.62 -6.45 -1.49
N VAL A 111 -0.52 -7.66 -0.94
CA VAL A 111 -0.20 -8.87 -1.71
C VAL A 111 -1.28 -9.94 -1.54
N ASN A 112 -1.48 -10.77 -2.55
CA ASN A 112 -2.37 -11.94 -2.46
C ASN A 112 -1.65 -13.18 -1.91
N GLN A 113 -2.34 -14.32 -1.87
CA GLN A 113 -1.81 -15.58 -1.36
C GLN A 113 -0.65 -16.14 -2.20
N GLN A 114 -0.57 -15.80 -3.49
CA GLN A 114 0.56 -16.13 -4.37
C GLN A 114 1.74 -15.16 -4.21
N ASN A 115 1.66 -14.23 -3.26
CA ASN A 115 2.63 -13.16 -3.03
C ASN A 115 2.78 -12.20 -4.22
N GLU A 116 1.76 -12.13 -5.09
CA GLU A 116 1.68 -11.15 -6.16
C GLU A 116 1.37 -9.78 -5.57
N LEU A 117 2.08 -8.75 -6.04
CA LEU A 117 1.87 -7.38 -5.61
C LEU A 117 0.65 -6.80 -6.31
N LEU A 118 -0.39 -6.49 -5.54
CA LEU A 118 -1.61 -5.86 -6.06
C LEU A 118 -1.49 -4.34 -6.02
N LEU A 119 -0.91 -3.78 -4.96
CA LEU A 119 -0.83 -2.33 -4.75
C LEU A 119 0.30 -1.97 -3.78
N THR A 120 0.89 -0.79 -3.98
CA THR A 120 1.73 -0.13 -2.99
C THR A 120 1.16 1.22 -2.57
N LYS A 121 1.18 1.53 -1.27
CA LYS A 121 0.87 2.86 -0.73
C LYS A 121 1.97 3.34 0.22
N ILE A 122 2.20 4.65 0.23
CA ILE A 122 3.26 5.29 0.99
C ILE A 122 2.65 6.37 1.90
N PHE A 123 3.23 6.54 3.09
CA PHE A 123 3.02 7.72 3.91
C PHE A 123 4.35 8.20 4.51
N GLU A 124 4.43 9.49 4.79
CA GLU A 124 5.59 10.08 5.47
C GLU A 124 5.33 10.21 6.98
N PHE A 125 6.27 9.74 7.79
CA PHE A 125 6.22 9.88 9.24
C PHE A 125 7.29 10.86 9.74
N ARG A 126 6.88 12.02 10.23
CA ARG A 126 7.79 13.11 10.59
C ARG A 126 7.92 13.25 12.10
N LYS A 127 8.96 13.98 12.52
CA LYS A 127 8.99 14.55 13.86
C LYS A 127 8.00 15.70 13.92
N ALA A 128 7.25 15.81 15.01
CA ALA A 128 6.53 17.03 15.31
C ALA A 128 7.56 18.18 15.39
N SER A 129 7.29 19.26 14.66
CA SER A 129 8.02 20.52 14.84
C SER A 129 7.68 21.08 16.22
N LEU A 130 8.74 21.43 16.97
CA LEU A 130 8.64 22.13 18.25
C LEU A 130 7.97 23.50 18.10
#